data_AF-A0A356NY05-F1
#
_entry.id   AF-A0A356NY05-F1
#
_cell.length_a   1.000
_cell.length_b   1.000
_cell.length_c   1.000
_cell.angle_alpha   90.00
_cell.angle_beta   90.00
_cell.angle_gamma   90.00
#
_symmetry.space_group_name_H-M   'P 1'
#
loop_
_entity.id
_entity.type
_entity.pdbx_description
1 polymer ?
#
loop_
_entity_poly.entity_id
_entity_poly.type
_entity_poly.pdbx_seq_one_letter_code
_entity_poly.pdbx_strand_id
1 'polypeptide(L)' 'IKPTSSILTPRKSVDLEGQDVDVVTKGRHDPCVGIRGVPVAEAMMAITLLDALMRHHAQCGLGDPA' A
#
# COMPACT_ATOMS: atom_id res chain seq x y z
N ILE A 1 -4.12 -5.27 -7.10
CA ILE A 1 -2.96 -4.35 -7.09
C ILE A 1 -2.77 -3.81 -8.50
N LYS A 2 -2.61 -2.49 -8.65
CA LYS A 2 -2.29 -1.90 -9.96
C LYS A 2 -0.83 -2.16 -10.35
N PRO A 3 -0.48 -2.14 -11.64
CA PRO A 3 0.92 -2.12 -12.07
C PRO A 3 1.68 -0.92 -11.49
N THR A 4 3.01 -1.01 -11.48
CA THR A 4 3.89 0.11 -11.07
C THR A 4 3.61 1.33 -11.96
N SER A 5 3.41 2.50 -11.37
CA SER A 5 3.09 3.73 -12.12
C SER A 5 4.27 4.23 -12.96
N SER A 6 5.48 3.96 -12.49
CA SER A 6 6.74 4.37 -13.12
C SER A 6 7.18 3.30 -14.12
N ILE A 7 7.22 3.67 -15.40
CA ILE A 7 7.68 2.82 -16.50
C ILE A 7 8.58 3.63 -17.44
N LEU A 8 9.53 2.94 -18.07
CA LEU A 8 10.55 3.58 -18.93
C LEU A 8 9.95 4.23 -20.19
N THR A 9 8.77 3.79 -20.61
CA THR A 9 8.08 4.34 -21.80
C THR A 9 7.56 5.75 -21.50
N PRO A 10 7.84 6.74 -22.37
CA PRO A 10 7.28 8.09 -22.25
C PRO A 10 5.74 8.08 -22.16
N ARG A 11 5.18 8.94 -21.30
CA ARG A 11 3.73 9.10 -21.14
C ARG A 11 3.36 10.59 -21.08
N LYS A 12 2.30 10.96 -21.79
CA LYS A 12 1.70 12.29 -21.68
C LYS A 12 1.13 12.49 -20.27
N SER A 13 1.36 13.66 -19.71
CA SER A 13 0.87 14.10 -18.42
C SER A 13 0.74 15.62 -18.40
N VAL A 14 0.44 16.17 -17.24
CA VAL A 14 0.31 17.61 -16.99
C VAL A 14 1.18 17.96 -15.79
N ASP A 15 1.92 19.05 -15.87
CA ASP A 15 2.72 19.55 -14.76
C ASP A 15 1.88 20.29 -13.70
N LEU A 16 2.54 20.85 -12.68
CA LEU A 16 1.86 21.57 -11.61
C LEU A 16 1.27 22.92 -12.06
N GLU A 17 1.71 23.44 -13.20
CA GLU A 17 1.27 24.71 -13.80
C GLU A 17 0.16 24.49 -14.85
N GLY A 18 -0.25 23.23 -15.05
CA GLY A 18 -1.31 22.86 -15.98
C GLY A 18 -0.86 22.72 -17.43
N GLN A 19 0.44 22.70 -17.70
CA GLN A 19 0.98 22.57 -19.07
C GLN A 19 1.19 21.10 -19.44
N ASP A 20 0.98 20.78 -20.72
CA ASP A 20 1.22 19.44 -21.26
C ASP A 20 2.71 19.08 -21.20
N VAL A 21 3.02 17.88 -20.69
CA VAL A 21 4.39 17.39 -20.57
C VAL A 21 4.48 15.87 -20.87
N ASP A 22 5.56 15.45 -21.51
CA ASP A 22 5.89 14.03 -21.62
C ASP A 22 6.78 13.59 -20.44
N VAL A 23 6.23 12.75 -19.57
CA VAL A 23 6.94 12.19 -18.41
C VAL A 23 7.72 10.95 -18.85
N VAL A 24 9.04 11.00 -18.63
CA VAL A 24 9.94 9.86 -18.83
C VAL A 24 10.63 9.54 -17.52
N THR A 25 10.29 8.38 -16.96
CA THR A 25 10.96 7.92 -15.74
C THR A 25 12.24 7.16 -16.12
N LYS A 26 13.37 7.57 -15.53
CA LYS A 26 14.69 6.94 -15.74
C LYS A 26 15.08 6.11 -14.50
N GLY A 27 16.00 5.18 -14.67
CA GLY A 27 16.53 4.34 -13.58
C GLY A 27 15.77 3.04 -13.35
N ARG A 28 16.11 2.32 -12.27
CA ARG A 28 15.52 1.01 -11.93
C ARG A 28 14.22 1.21 -11.15
N HIS A 29 13.14 0.66 -11.66
CA HIS A 29 11.82 0.64 -11.01
C HIS A 29 11.37 -0.80 -10.84
N ASP A 30 10.50 -1.05 -9.87
CA ASP A 30 9.94 -2.37 -9.67
C ASP A 30 9.07 -2.75 -10.89
N PRO A 31 9.32 -3.89 -11.56
CA PRO A 31 8.45 -4.35 -12.63
C PRO A 31 7.07 -4.80 -12.09
N CYS A 32 7.00 -5.13 -10.80
CA CYS A 32 5.76 -5.47 -10.11
C CYS A 32 5.85 -5.07 -8.63
N VAL A 33 5.12 -4.03 -8.23
CA VAL A 33 4.98 -3.67 -6.80
C VAL A 33 4.21 -4.71 -5.99
N GLY A 34 3.45 -5.59 -6.65
CA GLY A 34 2.62 -6.59 -5.98
C GLY A 34 3.42 -7.58 -5.13
N ILE A 35 4.62 -7.97 -5.58
CA ILE A 35 5.48 -8.90 -4.84
C ILE A 35 5.88 -8.29 -3.49
N ARG A 36 6.25 -7.01 -3.49
CA ARG A 36 6.58 -6.27 -2.27
C ARG A 36 5.35 -5.91 -1.45
N GLY A 37 4.16 -5.88 -2.07
CA GLY A 37 2.90 -5.58 -1.41
C GLY A 37 2.38 -6.71 -0.51
N VAL A 38 2.71 -7.97 -0.79
CA VAL A 38 2.29 -9.13 0.02
C VAL A 38 2.70 -9.00 1.50
N PRO A 39 3.98 -8.82 1.85
CA PRO A 39 4.37 -8.70 3.27
C PRO A 39 3.77 -7.47 3.95
N VAL A 40 3.48 -6.41 3.20
CA VAL A 40 2.78 -5.23 3.74
C VAL A 40 1.34 -5.58 4.09
N ALA A 41 0.62 -6.28 3.20
CA ALA A 41 -0.76 -6.70 3.44
C ALA A 41 -0.87 -7.66 4.64
N GLU A 42 0.07 -8.59 4.78
CA GLU A 42 0.14 -9.51 5.93
C GLU A 42 0.31 -8.75 7.25
N ALA A 43 1.25 -7.79 7.31
CA ALA A 43 1.45 -6.95 8.49
C ALA A 43 0.22 -6.10 8.82
N MET A 44 -0.41 -5.50 7.81
CA MET A 44 -1.64 -4.71 8.00
C MET A 44 -2.80 -5.56 8.52
N MET A 45 -2.92 -6.80 8.04
CA MET A 45 -3.91 -7.76 8.55
C MET A 45 -3.65 -8.08 10.02
N ALA A 46 -2.41 -8.40 10.39
CA ALA A 46 -2.04 -8.72 11.77
C ALA A 46 -2.34 -7.55 12.73
N ILE A 47 -1.98 -6.31 12.33
CA ILE A 47 -2.27 -5.10 13.12
C ILE A 47 -3.78 -4.90 13.26
N THR A 48 -4.55 -5.06 12.18
CA THR A 48 -6.02 -4.90 12.20
C THR A 48 -6.67 -5.92 13.14
N LEU A 49 -6.22 -7.18 13.11
CA LEU A 49 -6.73 -8.23 13.99
C LEU A 49 -6.37 -7.95 15.45
N LEU A 50 -5.14 -7.50 15.72
CA LEU A 50 -4.72 -7.11 17.06
C LEU A 50 -5.57 -5.96 17.61
N ASP A 51 -5.82 -4.94 16.81
CA ASP A 51 -6.68 -3.82 17.20
C ASP A 51 -8.11 -4.27 17.51
N ALA A 52 -8.69 -5.14 16.67
CA ALA A 52 -10.00 -5.73 16.94
C ALA A 52 -10.03 -6.55 18.24
N LEU A 53 -8.98 -7.35 18.49
CA LEU A 53 -8.82 -8.13 19.72
C LEU A 53 -8.73 -7.22 20.95
N MET A 54 -7.91 -6.18 20.90
CA MET A 54 -7.74 -5.22 22.00
C MET A 54 -9.05 -4.47 22.30
N ARG A 55 -9.79 -4.06 21.26
CA ARG A 55 -11.11 -3.44 21.42
C ARG A 55 -12.10 -4.38 22.08
N HIS A 56 -12.14 -5.64 21.67
CA HIS A 56 -12.99 -6.64 22.32
C HIS A 56 -12.60 -6.86 23.78
N HIS A 57 -11.30 -7.01 24.06
CA HIS A 57 -10.78 -7.18 25.41
C HIS A 57 -11.18 -6.02 26.34
N ALA A 58 -11.07 -4.78 25.89
CA ALA A 58 -11.44 -3.61 26.68
C ALA A 58 -12.94 -3.54 27.02
N GLN A 59 -13.81 -4.13 26.18
CA GLN A 59 -15.26 -4.11 26.38
C GLN A 59 -15.78 -5.33 27.16
N CYS A 60 -15.23 -6.51 26.90
CA CYS A 60 -15.77 -7.79 27.35
C CYS A 60 -14.82 -8.59 28.25
N GLY A 61 -13.58 -8.14 28.44
CA GLY A 61 -12.52 -8.99 29.00
C GLY A 61 -12.02 -10.01 27.97
N LEU A 62 -10.92 -10.70 28.29
CA LEU A 62 -10.31 -11.70 27.40
C LEU A 62 -10.88 -13.09 27.68
N GLY A 63 -12.21 -13.24 27.81
CA GLY A 63 -12.85 -14.53 28.06
C GLY A 63 -12.17 -15.36 29.17
N ASP A 64 -11.60 -14.70 30.18
CA ASP A 64 -10.90 -15.36 31.27
C ASP A 64 -11.99 -15.97 32.16
N PRO A 65 -12.12 -17.32 32.22
CA PRO A 65 -12.97 -17.90 33.22
C PRO A 65 -12.27 -17.63 34.56
N ALA A 66 -12.89 -16.80 35.40
CA ALA A 66 -12.51 -16.70 36.80
C ALA A 66 -12.38 -18.09 37.45
#